data_AF-A0AAP9HKH7-F1
#
_entry.id   AF-A0AAP9HKH7-F1
#
_cell.length_a   1.000
_cell.length_b   1.000
_cell.length_c   1.000
_cell.angle_alpha   90.00
_cell.angle_beta   90.00
_cell.angle_gamma   90.00
#
_symmetry.space_group_name_H-M   'P 1'
#
loop_
_entity.id
_entity.type
_entity.pdbx_description
1 polymer ?
#
loop_
_entity_poly.entity_id
_entity_poly.type
_entity_poly.pdbx_seq_one_letter_code
_entity_poly.pdbx_strand_id
1 'polypeptide(L)'
;MPKIAQIFNNNVALVDLDNRGQAVVRGRGIAFQKRRGDVIPTKQIEKIFYLANETSRQNLYFLLKNIPIDVVTTTYEIIDVAQKQYRLKVLDYIYITLSDHIYEAYKRYQAGTYQETMVPDFHIQYPAEYAVAKQALQIIATNLGVQFPQSEIKNLALHFINASGEDDGEQVFGKSNEASLSQLVQEVLKRHHITRSHSNGNYYDRFMIHLQYLIDRLQRVDTYAVTIVPEVATELKQNYPQSYKIASEIFDEIKDQLYRSMSEDERLYFIIHIQRLINEAPAQNHSQNDSL
;
A
#
# COMPACT_ATOMS: atom_id res chain seq x y z
N MET A 1 21.13 -13.49 20.97
CA MET A 1 21.51 -12.16 20.40
C MET A 1 21.18 -12.20 18.92
N PRO A 2 20.71 -11.10 18.29
CA PRO A 2 20.30 -11.12 16.90
C PRO A 2 21.43 -11.60 15.98
N LYS A 3 21.17 -12.67 15.21
CA LYS A 3 22.13 -13.24 14.25
C LYS A 3 21.70 -12.91 12.83
N ILE A 4 22.64 -12.51 11.99
CA ILE A 4 22.34 -12.14 10.60
C ILE A 4 21.89 -13.37 9.81
N ALA A 5 20.65 -13.33 9.33
CA ALA A 5 20.11 -14.30 8.39
C ALA A 5 20.39 -13.87 6.93
N GLN A 6 20.25 -12.58 6.63
CA GLN A 6 20.48 -12.00 5.31
C GLN A 6 20.89 -10.53 5.43
N ILE A 7 21.80 -10.08 4.56
CA ILE A 7 22.20 -8.67 4.47
C ILE A 7 21.51 -8.07 3.25
N PHE A 8 20.82 -6.94 3.42
CA PHE A 8 20.21 -6.21 2.30
C PHE A 8 21.12 -5.08 1.83
N ASN A 9 21.66 -4.28 2.75
CA ASN A 9 22.68 -3.28 2.49
C ASN A 9 23.52 -3.03 3.76
N ASN A 10 24.43 -2.05 3.75
CA ASN A 10 25.29 -1.75 4.91
C ASN A 10 24.52 -1.35 6.18
N ASN A 11 23.28 -0.87 6.04
CA ASN A 11 22.48 -0.29 7.12
C ASN A 11 21.26 -1.14 7.49
N VAL A 12 20.95 -2.19 6.73
CA VAL A 12 19.76 -3.02 6.91
C VAL A 12 20.08 -4.50 6.73
N ALA A 13 19.68 -5.30 7.72
CA ALA A 13 19.81 -6.75 7.69
C ALA A 13 18.55 -7.44 8.23
N LEU A 14 18.29 -8.65 7.75
CA LEU A 14 17.38 -9.60 8.36
C LEU A 14 18.15 -10.37 9.44
N VAL A 15 17.58 -10.48 10.62
CA VAL A 15 18.15 -11.20 11.76
C VAL A 15 17.20 -12.24 12.32
N ASP A 16 17.76 -13.36 12.74
CA ASP A 16 17.09 -14.36 13.57
C ASP A 16 17.20 -13.93 15.04
N LEU A 17 16.07 -13.83 15.71
CA LEU A 17 15.95 -13.43 17.12
C LEU A 17 15.83 -14.66 18.03
N ASP A 18 16.79 -15.58 17.94
CA ASP A 18 16.78 -16.85 18.68
C ASP A 18 15.39 -17.54 18.56
N ASN A 19 14.63 -17.68 19.67
CA ASN A 19 13.29 -18.31 19.70
C ASN A 19 12.12 -17.34 19.40
N ARG A 20 12.37 -16.12 18.94
CA ARG A 20 11.35 -15.06 18.74
C ARG A 20 11.08 -14.74 17.26
N GLY A 21 11.46 -15.62 16.35
CA GLY A 21 11.26 -15.44 14.91
C GLY A 21 12.31 -14.53 14.26
N GLN A 22 11.94 -13.86 13.17
CA GLN A 22 12.83 -13.00 12.38
C GLN A 22 12.45 -11.54 12.53
N ALA A 23 13.43 -10.65 12.36
CA ALA A 23 13.19 -9.21 12.30
C ALA A 23 14.09 -8.54 11.27
N VAL A 24 13.62 -7.43 10.70
CA VAL A 24 14.46 -6.50 9.95
C VAL A 24 15.03 -5.49 10.93
N VAL A 25 16.35 -5.36 10.97
CA VAL A 25 17.03 -4.35 11.78
C VAL A 25 17.64 -3.30 10.89
N ARG A 26 17.54 -2.05 11.33
CA ARG A 26 18.13 -0.88 10.69
C ARG A 26 19.00 -0.13 11.68
N GLY A 27 20.17 0.29 11.22
CA GLY A 27 21.10 1.14 11.96
C GLY A 27 22.30 1.50 11.11
N ARG A 28 22.93 2.63 11.39
CA ARG A 28 24.08 3.11 10.62
C ARG A 28 25.24 2.09 10.65
N GLY A 29 25.59 1.55 9.49
CA GLY A 29 26.69 0.58 9.34
C GLY A 29 26.46 -0.76 10.02
N ILE A 30 25.22 -1.10 10.36
CA ILE A 30 24.89 -2.29 11.18
C ILE A 30 25.33 -3.62 10.56
N ALA A 31 25.40 -3.68 9.23
CA ALA A 31 25.84 -4.84 8.46
C ALA A 31 27.17 -4.59 7.72
N PHE A 32 27.81 -3.45 7.95
CA PHE A 32 29.09 -3.12 7.30
C PHE A 32 30.18 -4.11 7.73
N GLN A 33 30.84 -4.74 6.74
CA GLN A 33 31.83 -5.80 6.94
C GLN A 33 31.33 -7.03 7.72
N LYS A 34 30.02 -7.24 7.78
CA LYS A 34 29.40 -8.43 8.39
C LYS A 34 29.06 -9.47 7.34
N ARG A 35 28.82 -10.70 7.79
CA ARG A 35 28.38 -11.84 6.98
C ARG A 35 27.22 -12.56 7.65
N ARG A 36 26.54 -13.42 6.88
CA ARG A 36 25.50 -14.31 7.41
C ARG A 36 26.07 -15.15 8.57
N GLY A 37 25.32 -15.21 9.67
CA GLY A 37 25.71 -15.89 10.91
C GLY A 37 26.34 -14.96 11.96
N ASP A 38 26.83 -13.78 11.57
CA ASP A 38 27.40 -12.82 12.52
C ASP A 38 26.35 -12.28 13.49
N VAL A 39 26.78 -11.99 14.71
CA VAL A 39 25.94 -11.39 15.73
C VAL A 39 25.95 -9.86 15.62
N ILE A 40 24.77 -9.25 15.73
CA ILE A 40 24.61 -7.80 15.81
C ILE A 40 24.44 -7.39 17.28
N PRO A 41 25.30 -6.50 17.82
CA PRO A 41 25.10 -5.93 19.15
C PRO A 41 23.83 -5.08 19.20
N THR A 42 22.97 -5.31 20.18
CA THR A 42 21.68 -4.61 20.31
C THR A 42 21.81 -3.08 20.36
N LYS A 43 22.94 -2.56 20.86
CA LYS A 43 23.23 -1.12 20.95
C LYS A 43 23.40 -0.43 19.57
N GLN A 44 23.65 -1.19 18.51
CA GLN A 44 23.80 -0.67 17.15
C GLN A 44 22.47 -0.68 16.37
N ILE A 45 21.42 -1.27 16.93
CA ILE A 45 20.09 -1.32 16.33
C ILE A 45 19.38 0.00 16.65
N GLU A 46 19.14 0.82 15.63
CA GLU A 46 18.35 2.06 15.76
C GLU A 46 16.85 1.76 15.65
N LYS A 47 16.48 0.83 14.76
CA LYS A 47 15.10 0.38 14.55
C LYS A 47 15.06 -1.13 14.35
N ILE A 48 14.01 -1.75 14.88
CA ILE A 48 13.73 -3.18 14.73
C ILE A 48 12.28 -3.36 14.32
N PHE A 49 12.06 -4.11 13.24
CA PHE A 49 10.75 -4.46 12.71
C PHE A 49 10.57 -5.96 12.79
N TYR A 50 9.73 -6.41 13.71
CA TYR A 50 9.47 -7.83 13.92
C TYR A 50 8.60 -8.38 12.79
N LEU A 51 8.97 -9.52 12.22
CA LEU A 51 8.15 -10.26 11.28
C LEU A 51 7.37 -11.31 12.08
N ALA A 52 6.20 -10.90 12.57
CA ALA A 52 5.43 -11.68 13.55
C ALA A 52 4.87 -13.00 12.99
N ASN A 53 4.59 -13.04 11.68
CA ASN A 53 4.01 -14.20 11.02
C ASN A 53 4.59 -14.40 9.60
N GLU A 54 4.21 -15.50 8.97
CA GLU A 54 4.65 -15.85 7.61
C GLU A 54 4.19 -14.80 6.58
N THR A 55 3.01 -14.21 6.76
CA THR A 55 2.46 -13.17 5.88
C THR A 55 3.33 -11.91 5.87
N SER A 56 3.76 -11.40 7.02
CA SER A 56 4.66 -10.24 7.12
C SER A 56 6.00 -10.50 6.42
N ARG A 57 6.48 -11.74 6.48
CA ARG A 57 7.71 -12.18 5.80
C ARG A 57 7.51 -12.23 4.28
N GLN A 58 6.40 -12.79 3.81
CA GLN A 58 6.06 -12.81 2.39
C GLN A 58 5.90 -11.39 1.83
N ASN A 59 5.26 -10.49 2.57
CA ASN A 59 5.12 -9.08 2.22
C ASN A 59 6.47 -8.39 2.04
N LEU A 60 7.39 -8.58 2.99
CA LEU A 60 8.75 -8.06 2.87
C LEU A 60 9.42 -8.54 1.58
N TYR A 61 9.46 -9.84 1.33
CA TYR A 61 10.10 -10.38 0.13
C TYR A 61 9.40 -9.95 -1.16
N PHE A 62 8.08 -9.81 -1.13
CA PHE A 62 7.31 -9.29 -2.26
C PHE A 62 7.73 -7.85 -2.60
N LEU A 63 7.79 -6.97 -1.59
CA LEU A 63 8.20 -5.58 -1.78
C LEU A 63 9.61 -5.48 -2.34
N LEU A 64 10.53 -6.29 -1.81
CA LEU A 64 11.93 -6.29 -2.22
C LEU A 64 12.18 -6.77 -3.65
N LYS A 65 11.18 -7.33 -4.35
CA LYS A 65 11.32 -7.63 -5.79
C LYS A 65 11.53 -6.36 -6.62
N ASN A 66 10.85 -5.27 -6.26
CA ASN A 66 10.76 -4.07 -7.08
C ASN A 66 11.01 -2.77 -6.30
N ILE A 67 11.05 -2.81 -4.97
CA ILE A 67 11.18 -1.64 -4.10
C ILE A 67 12.49 -1.74 -3.31
N PRO A 68 13.35 -0.70 -3.32
CA PRO A 68 14.56 -0.68 -2.51
C PRO A 68 14.28 -0.85 -1.01
N ILE A 69 15.16 -1.58 -0.32
CA ILE A 69 15.02 -1.86 1.13
C ILE A 69 14.93 -0.58 1.98
N ASP A 70 15.60 0.50 1.57
CA ASP A 70 15.55 1.77 2.29
C ASP A 70 14.14 2.40 2.23
N VAL A 71 13.43 2.22 1.13
CA VAL A 71 12.02 2.65 1.02
C VAL A 71 11.13 1.76 1.88
N VAL A 72 11.30 0.44 1.81
CA VAL A 72 10.50 -0.51 2.61
C VAL A 72 10.67 -0.24 4.11
N THR A 73 11.90 -0.09 4.60
CA THR A 73 12.16 0.19 6.02
C THR A 73 11.70 1.59 6.44
N THR A 74 11.71 2.57 5.53
CA THR A 74 11.11 3.89 5.75
C THR A 74 9.60 3.77 5.93
N THR A 75 8.90 3.02 5.08
CA THR A 75 7.47 2.75 5.23
C THR A 75 7.14 2.06 6.54
N TYR A 76 7.94 1.07 6.93
CA TYR A 76 7.73 0.34 8.18
C TYR A 76 7.89 1.25 9.39
N GLU A 77 8.87 2.17 9.36
CA GLU A 77 9.04 3.19 10.41
C GLU A 77 7.84 4.13 10.50
N ILE A 78 7.31 4.56 9.35
CA ILE A 78 6.13 5.42 9.27
C ILE A 78 4.90 4.73 9.88
N ILE A 79 4.67 3.46 9.56
CA ILE A 79 3.55 2.68 10.11
C ILE A 79 3.73 2.43 11.60
N ASP A 80 4.96 2.15 12.05
CA ASP A 80 5.28 2.00 13.48
C ASP A 80 4.94 3.26 14.28
N VAL A 81 5.25 4.44 13.72
CA VAL A 81 4.85 5.74 14.29
C VAL A 81 3.34 5.88 14.33
N ALA A 82 2.64 5.55 13.23
CA ALA A 82 1.18 5.60 13.18
C ALA A 82 0.52 4.75 14.28
N GLN A 83 1.00 3.51 14.45
CA GLN A 83 0.46 2.57 15.42
C GLN A 83 0.84 2.92 16.87
N LYS A 84 2.10 3.27 17.14
CA LYS A 84 2.57 3.48 18.52
C LYS A 84 2.30 4.87 19.05
N GLN A 85 2.55 5.90 18.24
CA GLN A 85 2.44 7.30 18.68
C GLN A 85 1.00 7.81 18.50
N TYR A 86 0.35 7.49 17.39
CA TYR A 86 -1.00 7.98 17.08
C TYR A 86 -2.10 6.96 17.36
N ARG A 87 -1.75 5.74 17.79
CA ARG A 87 -2.69 4.66 18.11
C ARG A 87 -3.62 4.32 16.94
N LEU A 88 -3.20 4.59 15.70
CA LEU A 88 -3.93 4.19 14.52
C LEU A 88 -3.85 2.67 14.39
N LYS A 89 -5.01 2.04 14.28
CA LYS A 89 -5.11 0.63 13.97
C LYS A 89 -5.24 0.52 12.46
N VAL A 90 -4.27 -0.15 11.84
CA VAL A 90 -4.14 -0.24 10.39
C VAL A 90 -3.96 -1.68 9.97
N LEU A 91 -4.60 -2.05 8.86
CA LEU A 91 -4.54 -3.38 8.27
C LEU A 91 -3.21 -3.61 7.53
N ASP A 92 -2.73 -4.86 7.54
CA ASP A 92 -1.39 -5.24 7.04
C ASP A 92 -1.12 -4.90 5.57
N TYR A 93 -2.14 -4.72 4.72
CA TYR A 93 -1.91 -4.35 3.33
C TYR A 93 -1.31 -2.93 3.18
N ILE A 94 -1.41 -2.07 4.20
CA ILE A 94 -0.83 -0.72 4.18
C ILE A 94 0.68 -0.76 3.95
N TYR A 95 1.37 -1.78 4.47
CA TYR A 95 2.81 -1.97 4.24
C TYR A 95 3.14 -2.05 2.75
N ILE A 96 2.23 -2.60 1.95
CA ILE A 96 2.40 -2.72 0.50
C ILE A 96 1.99 -1.44 -0.21
N THR A 97 0.77 -0.94 0.03
CA THR A 97 0.24 0.22 -0.71
C THR A 97 1.05 1.49 -0.45
N LEU A 98 1.46 1.71 0.80
CA LEU A 98 2.24 2.87 1.19
C LEU A 98 3.68 2.78 0.67
N SER A 99 4.30 1.60 0.69
CA SER A 99 5.64 1.41 0.13
C SER A 99 5.66 1.67 -1.38
N ASP A 100 4.66 1.17 -2.10
CA ASP A 100 4.53 1.43 -3.53
C ASP A 100 4.35 2.93 -3.80
N HIS A 101 3.45 3.58 -3.06
CA HIS A 101 3.22 5.02 -3.20
C HIS A 101 4.48 5.84 -2.97
N ILE A 102 5.20 5.60 -1.86
CA ILE A 102 6.44 6.31 -1.54
C ILE A 102 7.49 6.07 -2.64
N TYR A 103 7.62 4.83 -3.13
CA TYR A 103 8.60 4.53 -4.17
C TYR A 103 8.28 5.19 -5.52
N GLU A 104 7.02 5.15 -5.95
CA GLU A 104 6.59 5.79 -7.18
C GLU A 104 6.71 7.33 -7.09
N ALA A 105 6.35 7.92 -5.94
CA ALA A 105 6.56 9.34 -5.67
C ALA A 105 8.05 9.71 -5.69
N TYR A 106 8.90 8.87 -5.09
CA TYR A 106 10.36 9.05 -5.08
C TYR A 106 10.92 9.07 -6.50
N LYS A 107 10.54 8.09 -7.34
CA LYS A 107 10.98 8.03 -8.75
C LYS A 107 10.56 9.28 -9.53
N ARG A 108 9.30 9.70 -9.41
CA ARG A 108 8.81 10.91 -10.09
C ARG A 108 9.54 12.16 -9.63
N TYR A 109 9.80 12.29 -8.33
CA TYR A 109 10.51 13.43 -7.76
C TYR A 109 11.97 13.48 -8.25
N GLN A 110 12.68 12.35 -8.22
CA GLN A 110 14.06 12.27 -8.74
C GLN A 110 14.15 12.54 -10.25
N ALA A 111 13.14 12.15 -11.02
CA ALA A 111 13.07 12.43 -12.45
C ALA A 111 12.64 13.87 -12.79
N GLY A 112 12.24 14.68 -11.80
CA GLY A 112 11.68 16.02 -12.04
C GLY A 112 10.30 16.01 -12.72
N THR A 113 9.62 14.88 -12.74
CA THR A 113 8.30 14.69 -13.37
C THR A 113 7.17 14.58 -12.35
N TYR A 114 7.41 15.03 -11.12
CA TYR A 114 6.39 15.02 -10.08
C TYR A 114 5.25 15.98 -10.46
N GLN A 115 4.02 15.48 -10.39
CA GLN A 115 2.82 16.27 -10.54
C GLN A 115 1.96 16.09 -9.29
N GLU A 116 1.44 17.21 -8.80
CA GLU A 116 0.51 17.20 -7.68
C GLU A 116 -0.76 16.45 -8.08
N THR A 117 -1.11 15.44 -7.28
CA THR A 117 -2.37 14.72 -7.46
C THR A 117 -3.46 15.51 -6.76
N MET A 118 -4.57 15.79 -7.46
CA MET A 118 -5.74 16.41 -6.86
C MET A 118 -6.45 15.38 -5.98
N VAL A 119 -6.06 15.35 -4.70
CA VAL A 119 -6.76 14.58 -3.67
C VAL A 119 -7.55 15.57 -2.81
N PRO A 120 -8.83 15.29 -2.52
CA PRO A 120 -9.62 16.11 -1.63
C PRO A 120 -9.00 16.19 -0.23
N ASP A 121 -9.23 17.32 0.44
CA ASP A 121 -8.69 17.58 1.76
C ASP A 121 -9.67 17.11 2.84
N PHE A 122 -9.21 16.16 3.66
CA PHE A 122 -9.98 15.53 4.74
C PHE A 122 -9.35 15.79 6.12
N HIS A 123 -8.51 16.82 6.27
CA HIS A 123 -7.79 17.05 7.52
C HIS A 123 -8.72 17.31 8.72
N ILE A 124 -9.95 17.77 8.48
CA ILE A 124 -10.95 18.02 9.54
C ILE A 124 -11.51 16.69 10.06
N GLN A 125 -11.83 15.76 9.17
CA GLN A 125 -12.41 14.46 9.52
C GLN A 125 -11.37 13.47 10.07
N TYR A 126 -10.14 13.52 9.54
CA TYR A 126 -9.07 12.57 9.85
C TYR A 126 -7.80 13.26 10.36
N PRO A 127 -7.87 14.00 11.49
CA PRO A 127 -6.76 14.80 11.97
C PRO A 127 -5.54 13.97 12.39
N ALA A 128 -5.75 12.72 12.84
CA ALA A 128 -4.67 11.83 13.25
C ALA A 128 -3.88 11.31 12.05
N GLU A 129 -4.58 10.87 11.00
CA GLU A 129 -4.02 10.38 9.74
C GLU A 129 -3.22 11.48 9.04
N TYR A 130 -3.73 12.72 9.05
CA TYR A 130 -3.01 13.88 8.52
C TYR A 130 -1.78 14.25 9.36
N ALA A 131 -1.84 14.08 10.69
CA ALA A 131 -0.68 14.29 11.55
C ALA A 131 0.42 13.23 11.29
N VAL A 132 0.03 11.96 11.13
CA VAL A 132 0.94 10.89 10.71
C VAL A 132 1.53 11.19 9.34
N ALA A 133 0.72 11.59 8.36
CA ALA A 133 1.19 11.93 7.03
C ALA A 133 2.23 13.07 7.03
N LYS A 134 2.04 14.10 7.87
CA LYS A 134 3.04 15.17 8.07
C LYS A 134 4.35 14.62 8.64
N GLN A 135 4.27 13.76 9.65
CA GLN A 135 5.47 13.14 10.23
C GLN A 135 6.13 12.17 9.24
N ALA A 136 5.34 11.49 8.41
CA ALA A 136 5.83 10.61 7.35
C ALA A 136 6.71 11.37 6.35
N LEU A 137 6.34 12.60 5.96
CA LEU A 137 7.20 13.44 5.12
C LEU A 137 8.56 13.74 5.76
N GLN A 138 8.60 13.98 7.07
CA GLN A 138 9.86 14.22 7.79
C GLN A 138 10.72 12.95 7.84
N ILE A 139 10.11 11.79 8.06
CA ILE A 139 10.79 10.50 8.08
C ILE A 139 11.35 10.18 6.68
N ILE A 140 10.57 10.41 5.62
CA ILE A 140 11.00 10.24 4.22
C ILE A 140 12.21 11.15 3.92
N ALA A 141 12.14 12.43 4.30
CA ALA A 141 13.23 13.37 4.09
C ALA A 141 14.52 12.94 4.79
N THR A 142 14.40 12.46 6.03
CA THR A 142 15.55 12.00 6.83
C THR A 142 16.14 10.71 6.27
N ASN A 143 15.30 9.75 5.87
CA ASN A 143 15.73 8.41 5.51
C ASN A 143 16.17 8.28 4.05
N LEU A 144 15.44 8.94 3.14
CA LEU A 144 15.64 8.82 1.69
C LEU A 144 16.33 10.04 1.08
N GLY A 145 16.56 11.10 1.86
CA GLY A 145 17.21 12.32 1.40
C GLY A 145 16.39 13.12 0.39
N VAL A 146 15.07 12.93 0.35
CA VAL A 146 14.17 13.58 -0.60
C VAL A 146 13.08 14.34 0.13
N GLN A 147 12.88 15.61 -0.22
CA GLN A 147 11.83 16.47 0.33
C GLN A 147 10.63 16.51 -0.59
N PHE A 148 9.65 15.63 -0.34
CA PHE A 148 8.37 15.71 -1.04
C PHE A 148 7.61 17.00 -0.70
N PRO A 149 6.82 17.51 -1.65
CA PRO A 149 6.00 18.69 -1.42
C PRO A 149 4.90 18.41 -0.39
N GLN A 150 4.38 19.47 0.24
CA GLN A 150 3.29 19.37 1.23
C GLN A 150 2.01 18.77 0.64
N SER A 151 1.81 18.86 -0.67
CA SER A 151 0.68 18.24 -1.37
C SER A 151 0.64 16.71 -1.25
N GLU A 152 1.77 16.05 -0.94
CA GLU A 152 1.80 14.62 -0.65
C GLU A 152 1.10 14.23 0.66
N ILE A 153 0.86 15.19 1.58
CA ILE A 153 0.19 14.90 2.86
C ILE A 153 -1.17 14.25 2.63
N LYS A 154 -1.95 14.75 1.66
CA LYS A 154 -3.29 14.23 1.39
C LYS A 154 -3.24 12.79 0.88
N ASN A 155 -2.31 12.52 -0.04
CA ASN A 155 -2.09 11.19 -0.59
C ASN A 155 -1.65 10.20 0.50
N LEU A 156 -0.69 10.59 1.34
CA LEU A 156 -0.21 9.76 2.45
C LEU A 156 -1.30 9.51 3.49
N ALA A 157 -2.06 10.54 3.86
CA ALA A 157 -3.18 10.41 4.79
C ALA A 157 -4.23 9.44 4.27
N LEU A 158 -4.53 9.49 2.97
CA LEU A 158 -5.50 8.59 2.34
C LEU A 158 -5.12 7.10 2.48
N HIS A 159 -3.82 6.77 2.44
CA HIS A 159 -3.38 5.38 2.70
C HIS A 159 -3.72 4.92 4.12
N PHE A 160 -3.60 5.81 5.11
CA PHE A 160 -3.99 5.48 6.49
C PHE A 160 -5.49 5.38 6.64
N ILE A 161 -6.24 6.34 6.10
CA ILE A 161 -7.72 6.33 6.14
C ILE A 161 -8.25 5.04 5.54
N ASN A 162 -7.75 4.66 4.36
CA ASN A 162 -8.20 3.44 3.70
C ASN A 162 -7.86 2.19 4.50
N ALA A 163 -6.71 2.17 5.17
CA ALA A 163 -6.23 1.02 5.93
C ALA A 163 -6.74 0.97 7.38
N SER A 164 -7.52 1.95 7.84
CA SER A 164 -8.05 2.00 9.19
C SER A 164 -8.91 0.76 9.49
N GLY A 165 -8.53 -0.01 10.51
CA GLY A 165 -9.21 -1.25 10.88
C GLY A 165 -8.41 -2.11 11.85
N GLU A 166 -9.07 -3.15 12.37
CA GLU A 166 -8.48 -4.18 13.24
C GLU A 166 -8.41 -5.52 12.51
N ASP A 167 -7.26 -6.19 12.59
CA ASP A 167 -7.11 -7.57 12.16
C ASP A 167 -7.40 -8.47 13.37
N ASP A 168 -8.65 -8.93 13.49
CA ASP A 168 -9.11 -9.81 14.59
C ASP A 168 -8.65 -11.27 14.37
N GLY A 169 -7.33 -11.48 14.24
CA GLY A 169 -6.68 -12.80 14.31
C GLY A 169 -7.01 -13.80 13.19
N GLU A 170 -6.20 -14.87 13.15
CA GLU A 170 -6.34 -15.98 12.20
C GLU A 170 -7.73 -16.64 12.28
N GLN A 171 -8.59 -16.34 11.31
CA GLN A 171 -9.71 -17.20 10.95
C GLN A 171 -9.44 -17.78 9.56
N VAL A 172 -8.92 -19.01 9.55
CA VAL A 172 -8.72 -19.81 8.34
C VAL A 172 -10.09 -20.16 7.76
N PHE A 173 -10.53 -19.42 6.76
CA PHE A 173 -11.65 -19.79 5.89
C PHE A 173 -11.18 -20.16 4.48
N GLY A 174 -12.02 -20.90 3.76
CA GLY A 174 -11.59 -21.84 2.72
C GLY A 174 -10.95 -21.22 1.47
N LYS A 175 -9.74 -21.71 1.15
CA LYS A 175 -8.99 -21.49 -0.11
C LYS A 175 -9.82 -21.59 -1.41
N SER A 176 -11.00 -22.20 -1.38
CA SER A 176 -11.90 -22.34 -2.53
C SER A 176 -12.55 -21.03 -2.97
N ASN A 177 -12.90 -20.13 -2.05
CA ASN A 177 -13.58 -18.87 -2.40
C ASN A 177 -12.61 -17.80 -2.89
N GLU A 178 -11.38 -17.77 -2.35
CA GLU A 178 -10.29 -16.90 -2.81
C GLU A 178 -9.92 -17.15 -4.28
N ALA A 179 -9.80 -18.42 -4.66
CA ALA A 179 -9.46 -18.81 -6.03
C ALA A 179 -10.57 -18.40 -7.01
N SER A 180 -11.84 -18.60 -6.62
CA SER A 180 -13.01 -18.25 -7.44
C SER A 180 -13.12 -16.75 -7.68
N LEU A 181 -12.93 -15.93 -6.65
CA LEU A 181 -13.00 -14.46 -6.77
C LEU A 181 -11.81 -13.89 -7.52
N SER A 182 -10.61 -14.45 -7.32
CA SER A 182 -9.42 -14.06 -8.09
C SER A 182 -9.58 -14.41 -9.57
N GLN A 183 -10.28 -15.50 -9.90
CA GLN A 183 -10.62 -15.86 -11.27
C GLN A 183 -11.65 -14.89 -11.87
N LEU A 184 -12.70 -14.54 -11.13
CA LEU A 184 -13.70 -13.56 -11.54
C LEU A 184 -13.06 -12.24 -11.96
N VAL A 185 -12.18 -11.68 -11.12
CA VAL A 185 -11.49 -10.43 -11.45
C VAL A 185 -10.60 -10.59 -12.68
N GLN A 186 -9.89 -11.70 -12.82
CA GLN A 186 -9.09 -11.98 -14.02
C GLN A 186 -9.96 -12.07 -15.29
N GLU A 187 -11.16 -12.60 -15.20
CA GLU A 187 -12.13 -12.65 -16.30
C GLU A 187 -12.62 -11.25 -16.69
N VAL A 188 -12.94 -10.41 -15.70
CA VAL A 188 -13.28 -8.99 -15.94
C VAL A 188 -12.12 -8.28 -16.65
N LEU A 189 -10.90 -8.39 -16.12
CA LEU A 189 -9.71 -7.80 -16.74
C LEU A 189 -9.52 -8.28 -18.19
N LYS A 190 -9.71 -9.58 -18.43
CA LYS A 190 -9.59 -10.18 -19.76
C LYS A 190 -10.66 -9.67 -20.74
N ARG A 191 -11.90 -9.45 -20.29
CA ARG A 191 -12.97 -8.81 -21.10
C ARG A 191 -12.59 -7.39 -21.53
N HIS A 192 -11.84 -6.67 -20.70
CA HIS A 192 -11.29 -5.35 -21.02
C HIS A 192 -9.91 -5.39 -21.69
N HIS A 193 -9.48 -6.56 -22.18
CA HIS A 193 -8.18 -6.77 -22.82
C HIS A 193 -6.96 -6.43 -21.94
N ILE A 194 -7.15 -6.40 -20.61
CA ILE A 194 -6.08 -6.17 -19.66
C ILE A 194 -5.46 -7.53 -19.30
N THR A 195 -4.28 -7.78 -19.83
CA THR A 195 -3.50 -8.97 -19.52
C THR A 195 -2.14 -8.60 -18.95
N ARG A 196 -1.57 -9.52 -18.19
CA ARG A 196 -0.20 -9.40 -17.70
C ARG A 196 0.76 -9.37 -18.88
N SER A 197 1.51 -8.29 -18.99
CA SER A 197 2.49 -8.05 -20.06
C SER A 197 3.82 -7.61 -19.45
N HIS A 198 4.84 -7.40 -20.29
CA HIS A 198 6.13 -6.91 -19.82
C HIS A 198 6.06 -5.47 -19.27
N SER A 199 5.17 -4.63 -19.80
CA SER A 199 5.05 -3.22 -19.40
C SER A 199 4.21 -3.00 -18.14
N ASN A 200 3.21 -3.85 -17.88
CA ASN A 200 2.32 -3.72 -16.71
C ASN A 200 2.49 -4.84 -15.66
N GLY A 201 3.41 -5.80 -15.87
CA GLY A 201 3.52 -7.01 -15.06
C GLY A 201 3.66 -6.75 -13.56
N ASN A 202 4.42 -5.72 -13.18
CA ASN A 202 4.57 -5.32 -11.78
C ASN A 202 3.27 -4.80 -11.17
N TYR A 203 2.52 -3.97 -11.91
CA TYR A 203 1.23 -3.45 -11.45
C TYR A 203 0.17 -4.55 -11.41
N TYR A 204 0.19 -5.47 -12.38
CA TYR A 204 -0.71 -6.62 -12.45
C TYR A 204 -0.48 -7.58 -11.27
N ASP A 205 0.77 -8.01 -11.05
CA ASP A 205 1.12 -8.91 -9.95
C ASP A 205 0.77 -8.28 -8.59
N ARG A 206 1.01 -6.97 -8.46
CA ARG A 206 0.64 -6.21 -7.27
C ARG A 206 -0.87 -6.13 -7.09
N PHE A 207 -1.63 -5.85 -8.14
CA PHE A 207 -3.09 -5.82 -8.09
C PHE A 207 -3.68 -7.17 -7.68
N MET A 208 -3.16 -8.29 -8.20
CA MET A 208 -3.65 -9.63 -7.85
C MET A 208 -3.42 -9.98 -6.38
N ILE A 209 -2.27 -9.57 -5.81
CA ILE A 209 -1.99 -9.78 -4.39
C ILE A 209 -2.89 -8.91 -3.52
N HIS A 210 -3.05 -7.64 -3.91
CA HIS A 210 -3.97 -6.69 -3.31
C HIS A 210 -5.42 -7.20 -3.30
N LEU A 211 -5.87 -7.74 -4.42
CA LEU A 211 -7.15 -8.41 -4.53
C LEU A 211 -7.27 -9.58 -3.56
N GLN A 212 -6.23 -10.41 -3.42
CA GLN A 212 -6.26 -11.53 -2.48
C GLN A 212 -6.43 -11.05 -1.02
N TYR A 213 -5.76 -9.96 -0.63
CA TYR A 213 -5.98 -9.32 0.68
C TYR A 213 -7.39 -8.76 0.85
N LEU A 214 -7.93 -8.13 -0.19
CA LEU A 214 -9.29 -7.60 -0.16
C LEU A 214 -10.33 -8.73 -0.02
N ILE A 215 -10.15 -9.83 -0.76
CA ILE A 215 -11.01 -11.01 -0.67
C ILE A 215 -10.95 -11.63 0.73
N ASP A 216 -9.76 -11.79 1.28
CA ASP A 216 -9.54 -12.31 2.63
C ASP A 216 -10.23 -11.41 3.68
N ARG A 217 -10.10 -10.07 3.55
CA ARG A 217 -10.79 -9.10 4.42
C ARG A 217 -12.32 -9.19 4.32
N LEU A 218 -12.86 -9.20 3.11
CA LEU A 218 -14.30 -9.30 2.84
C LEU A 218 -14.92 -10.58 3.42
N GLN A 219 -14.10 -11.62 3.61
CA GLN A 219 -14.53 -12.88 4.21
C GLN A 219 -14.48 -12.86 5.74
N ARG A 220 -13.54 -12.10 6.34
CA ARG A 220 -13.25 -12.12 7.79
C ARG A 220 -14.19 -11.29 8.69
N VAL A 221 -14.90 -10.27 8.20
CA VAL A 221 -15.66 -9.37 9.10
C VAL A 221 -16.98 -8.86 8.50
N ASP A 222 -18.04 -8.82 9.32
CA ASP A 222 -19.31 -8.08 9.12
C ASP A 222 -19.17 -6.61 9.61
N THR A 223 -18.09 -5.90 9.26
CA THR A 223 -17.91 -4.52 9.74
C THR A 223 -18.65 -3.52 8.87
N TYR A 224 -19.48 -2.72 9.53
CA TYR A 224 -20.09 -1.53 8.97
C TYR A 224 -19.02 -0.62 8.35
N ALA A 225 -19.18 -0.37 7.05
CA ALA A 225 -18.42 0.63 6.33
C ALA A 225 -18.54 1.99 7.01
N VAL A 226 -17.40 2.61 7.33
CA VAL A 226 -17.36 4.06 7.51
C VAL A 226 -17.48 4.65 6.10
N THR A 227 -18.64 5.22 5.81
CA THR A 227 -18.97 5.80 4.51
C THR A 227 -18.00 6.93 4.16
N ILE A 228 -17.08 6.72 3.20
CA ILE A 228 -16.42 7.85 2.54
C ILE A 228 -17.39 8.53 1.58
N VAL A 229 -17.24 9.85 1.52
CA VAL A 229 -18.14 10.80 0.87
C VAL A 229 -18.19 10.56 -0.66
N PRO A 230 -19.38 10.51 -1.29
CA PRO A 230 -19.59 10.27 -2.74
C PRO A 230 -18.80 11.14 -3.73
N GLU A 231 -18.16 12.22 -3.26
CA GLU A 231 -17.49 13.24 -4.05
C GLU A 231 -16.18 12.75 -4.71
N VAL A 232 -15.36 11.94 -4.04
CA VAL A 232 -14.09 11.40 -4.60
C VAL A 232 -14.36 10.43 -5.75
N ALA A 233 -15.33 9.54 -5.55
CA ALA A 233 -15.76 8.60 -6.57
C ALA A 233 -16.30 9.34 -7.80
N THR A 234 -16.96 10.49 -7.59
CA THR A 234 -17.46 11.35 -8.67
C THR A 234 -16.33 12.03 -9.43
N GLU A 235 -15.31 12.54 -8.74
CA GLU A 235 -14.15 13.17 -9.37
C GLU A 235 -13.31 12.17 -10.18
N LEU A 236 -13.04 10.98 -9.63
CA LEU A 236 -12.34 9.92 -10.36
C LEU A 236 -13.14 9.40 -11.55
N LYS A 237 -14.47 9.34 -11.43
CA LYS A 237 -15.35 9.02 -12.57
C LYS A 237 -15.23 10.04 -13.69
N GLN A 238 -15.07 11.33 -13.37
CA GLN A 238 -14.89 12.38 -14.36
C GLN A 238 -13.51 12.32 -15.01
N ASN A 239 -12.46 12.20 -14.20
CA ASN A 239 -11.08 12.25 -14.67
C ASN A 239 -10.61 10.94 -15.32
N TYR A 240 -11.11 9.79 -14.88
CA TYR A 240 -10.68 8.45 -15.31
C TYR A 240 -11.89 7.51 -15.54
N PRO A 241 -12.72 7.81 -16.55
CA PRO A 241 -13.97 7.10 -16.77
C PRO A 241 -13.80 5.62 -17.10
N GLN A 242 -12.73 5.22 -17.82
CA GLN A 242 -12.48 3.80 -18.11
C GLN A 242 -12.06 3.06 -16.85
N SER A 243 -11.15 3.62 -16.07
CA SER A 243 -10.75 3.04 -14.78
C SER A 243 -11.93 2.91 -13.83
N TYR A 244 -12.79 3.92 -13.78
CA TYR A 244 -14.04 3.87 -13.00
C TYR A 244 -14.96 2.74 -13.45
N LYS A 245 -15.16 2.59 -14.76
CA LYS A 245 -16.04 1.57 -15.34
C LYS A 245 -15.57 0.15 -14.99
N ILE A 246 -14.30 -0.15 -15.25
CA ILE A 246 -13.73 -1.48 -15.03
C ILE A 246 -13.72 -1.81 -13.53
N ALA A 247 -13.34 -0.85 -12.70
CA ALA A 247 -13.36 -1.01 -11.26
C ALA A 247 -14.77 -1.23 -10.68
N SER A 248 -15.78 -0.54 -11.22
CA SER A 248 -17.17 -0.74 -10.83
C SER A 248 -17.68 -2.11 -11.25
N GLU A 249 -17.31 -2.60 -12.43
CA GLU A 249 -17.69 -3.93 -12.89
C GLU A 249 -17.08 -5.03 -12.02
N ILE A 250 -15.80 -4.89 -11.63
CA ILE A 250 -15.16 -5.79 -10.66
C ILE A 250 -15.90 -5.75 -9.31
N PHE A 251 -16.21 -4.55 -8.82
CA PHE A 251 -16.90 -4.35 -7.55
C PHE A 251 -18.28 -5.01 -7.54
N ASP A 252 -19.08 -4.78 -8.58
CA ASP A 252 -20.44 -5.30 -8.69
C ASP A 252 -20.44 -6.83 -8.83
N GLU A 253 -19.54 -7.42 -9.62
CA GLU A 253 -19.45 -8.88 -9.78
C GLU A 253 -19.00 -9.59 -8.48
N ILE A 254 -18.06 -9.01 -7.73
CA ILE A 254 -17.65 -9.55 -6.43
C ILE A 254 -18.80 -9.47 -5.42
N LYS A 255 -19.53 -8.35 -5.41
CA LYS A 255 -20.68 -8.12 -4.53
C LYS A 255 -21.78 -9.16 -4.78
N ASP A 256 -22.06 -9.44 -6.06
CA ASP A 256 -23.06 -10.43 -6.46
C ASP A 256 -22.64 -11.86 -6.06
N GLN A 257 -21.34 -12.19 -6.16
CA GLN A 257 -20.84 -13.52 -5.79
C GLN A 257 -20.75 -13.74 -4.27
N LEU A 258 -20.44 -12.70 -3.49
CA LEU A 258 -20.29 -12.80 -2.04
C LEU A 258 -21.60 -12.61 -1.26
N TYR A 259 -22.68 -12.10 -1.88
CA TYR A 259 -23.94 -11.75 -1.22
C TYR A 259 -23.76 -10.89 0.05
N ARG A 260 -22.78 -9.97 0.04
CA ARG A 260 -22.43 -9.10 1.17
C ARG A 260 -22.45 -7.63 0.78
N SER A 261 -22.61 -6.76 1.79
CA SER A 261 -22.50 -5.31 1.61
C SER A 261 -21.03 -4.90 1.50
N MET A 262 -20.58 -4.67 0.28
CA MET A 262 -19.29 -4.02 -0.01
C MET A 262 -19.40 -2.50 0.11
N SER A 263 -18.35 -1.84 0.58
CA SER A 263 -18.34 -0.37 0.77
C SER A 263 -17.88 0.39 -0.47
N GLU A 264 -18.29 1.65 -0.62
CA GLU A 264 -17.80 2.49 -1.72
C GLU A 264 -16.27 2.73 -1.66
N ASP A 265 -15.62 2.52 -0.51
CA ASP A 265 -14.16 2.58 -0.36
C ASP A 265 -13.46 1.46 -1.13
N GLU A 266 -14.11 0.29 -1.24
CA GLU A 266 -13.61 -0.84 -2.01
C GLU A 266 -13.70 -0.57 -3.51
N ARG A 267 -14.76 0.13 -3.93
CA ARG A 267 -14.85 0.64 -5.30
C ARG A 267 -13.70 1.61 -5.58
N LEU A 268 -13.47 2.58 -4.70
CA LEU A 268 -12.35 3.53 -4.80
C LEU A 268 -10.99 2.82 -4.90
N TYR A 269 -10.80 1.79 -4.08
CA TYR A 269 -9.62 0.94 -4.13
C TYR A 269 -9.42 0.31 -5.51
N PHE A 270 -10.45 -0.31 -6.08
CA PHE A 270 -10.37 -0.87 -7.43
C PHE A 270 -10.06 0.21 -8.48
N ILE A 271 -10.68 1.39 -8.38
CA ILE A 271 -10.46 2.49 -9.32
C ILE A 271 -8.98 2.87 -9.37
N ILE A 272 -8.33 3.04 -8.21
CA ILE A 272 -6.91 3.41 -8.12
C ILE A 272 -6.03 2.32 -8.73
N HIS A 273 -6.31 1.05 -8.44
CA HIS A 273 -5.48 -0.06 -8.93
C HIS A 273 -5.63 -0.28 -10.43
N ILE A 274 -6.87 -0.20 -10.94
CA ILE A 274 -7.13 -0.27 -12.39
C ILE A 274 -6.50 0.93 -13.10
N GLN A 275 -6.61 2.13 -12.54
CA GLN A 275 -5.97 3.32 -13.10
C GLN A 275 -4.46 3.14 -13.25
N ARG A 276 -3.79 2.54 -12.27
CA ARG A 276 -2.35 2.21 -12.38
C ARG A 276 -2.07 1.11 -13.41
N LEU A 277 -3.00 0.17 -13.56
CA LEU A 277 -2.87 -0.99 -14.45
C LEU A 277 -2.97 -0.59 -15.94
N ILE A 278 -3.88 0.33 -16.26
CA ILE A 278 -4.14 0.77 -17.63
C ILE A 278 -3.53 2.14 -17.95
N ASN A 279 -3.14 2.90 -16.93
CA ASN A 279 -2.54 4.22 -17.03
C ASN A 279 -3.37 5.18 -17.91
N GLU A 280 -4.68 5.26 -17.65
CA GLU A 280 -5.60 6.10 -18.42
C GLU A 280 -5.16 7.56 -18.35
N ALA A 281 -5.10 8.24 -19.49
CA ALA A 281 -4.84 9.67 -19.50
C ALA A 281 -6.05 10.40 -18.86
N PRO A 282 -5.83 11.47 -18.08
CA PRO A 282 -6.94 12.25 -17.53
C PRO A 282 -7.86 12.76 -18.66
N ALA A 283 -9.16 12.59 -18.49
CA ALA A 283 -10.13 13.21 -19.38
C ALA A 283 -9.92 14.74 -19.33
N GLN A 284 -9.62 15.36 -20.47
CA GLN A 284 -9.52 16.82 -20.54
C GLN A 284 -10.91 17.40 -20.26
N ASN A 285 -11.04 18.19 -19.20
CA ASN A 285 -12.22 19.02 -18.99
C ASN A 285 -12.34 19.99 -20.18
N HIS A 286 -13.22 19.69 -21.13
CA HIS A 286 -13.76 20.70 -22.04
C HIS A 286 -14.72 21.59 -21.26
N SER A 287 -14.14 22.57 -20.57
CA SER A 287 -14.88 23.74 -20.08
C SER A 287 -14.14 24.99 -20.50
N GLN A 288 -14.25 25.31 -21.79
CA GLN A 288 -14.53 26.65 -22.36
C GLN A 288 -14.25 26.62 -23.87
N ASN A 289 -15.28 26.27 -24.66
CA ASN A 289 -15.52 26.87 -25.97
C ASN A 289 -16.87 26.39 -26.51
N ASP A 290 -17.91 27.04 -26.01
CA ASP A 290 -19.16 27.34 -26.71
C ASP A 290 -19.80 28.48 -25.92
N SER A 291 -20.34 29.57 -26.45
CA SER A 291 -20.34 30.22 -27.76
C SER A 291 -21.14 31.51 -27.48
N LEU A 292 -20.58 32.67 -27.88
CA LEU A 292 -21.22 34.00 -28.02
C LEU A 292 -21.68 34.76 -26.76
#